data_AF-A0A316KXT1-F1
#
_entry.id   AF-A0A316KXT1-F1
#
_cell.length_a   1.000
_cell.length_b   1.000
_cell.length_c   1.000
_cell.angle_alpha   90.00
_cell.angle_beta   90.00
_cell.angle_gamma   90.00
#
_symmetry.space_group_name_H-M   'P 1'
#
loop_
_entity.id
_entity.type
_entity.pdbx_description
1 polymer ?
#
loop_
_entity_poly.entity_id
_entity_poly.type
_entity_poly.pdbx_seq_one_letter_code
_entity_poly.pdbx_strand_id
1 'polypeptide(L)'
;MSKNLFIGIAITLISIISGNAQQDPQYTQYMYNTQIINPAYAGSREALSFGLLGRMQWVNFEGAPKTGTFTVNSPIGLYDNMGLGLSIVHDEIGPATETNVTADYSYSIDVSMNGELSFGLKAGLNLLDVDFSKLNIFNPNDPFFQNNVDRKLQPQIGGGMYFNTDRFYIGASVPNFLNTKHFDESSLEGTNEDGVAIERLHYFLIAGYVFNLNQNLKLKPATLFKAVSGSPLQWDLSANFLFNEKFTVGASYRWSASVSAMLGFQVSDSIFLGMAYDYESTEIESFSDGSYELFLRFEFFKKSDRILTPRFF
;
A
#
# COMPACT_ATOMS: atom_id res chain seq x y z
N MET A 1 11.33 9.41 47.85
CA MET A 1 10.58 8.86 46.70
C MET A 1 11.58 8.50 45.63
N SER A 2 11.87 7.21 45.53
CA SER A 2 13.04 6.65 44.84
C SER A 2 12.89 6.67 43.32
N LYS A 3 14.02 6.89 42.60
CA LYS A 3 14.18 6.69 41.14
C LYS A 3 13.56 5.37 40.64
N ASN A 4 13.46 4.37 41.51
CA ASN A 4 12.86 3.07 41.26
C ASN A 4 11.35 3.12 40.95
N LEU A 5 10.62 4.17 41.39
CA LEU A 5 9.20 4.35 41.07
C LEU A 5 9.01 4.88 39.64
N PHE A 6 9.90 5.75 39.16
CA PHE A 6 9.91 6.24 37.77
C PHE A 6 10.33 5.15 36.79
N ILE A 7 11.30 4.31 37.17
CA ILE A 7 11.71 3.14 36.39
C ILE A 7 10.59 2.10 36.35
N GLY A 8 9.88 1.89 37.48
CA GLY A 8 8.69 1.03 37.53
C GLY A 8 7.57 1.53 36.61
N ILE A 9 7.24 2.82 36.65
CA ILE A 9 6.21 3.42 35.77
C ILE A 9 6.62 3.37 34.29
N ALA A 10 7.90 3.55 33.97
CA ALA A 10 8.41 3.44 32.60
C ALA A 10 8.39 1.99 32.07
N ILE A 11 8.64 0.99 32.92
CA ILE A 11 8.59 -0.43 32.54
C ILE A 11 7.15 -0.92 32.39
N THR A 12 6.21 -0.43 33.20
CA THR A 12 4.78 -0.75 33.06
C THR A 12 4.16 -0.09 31.83
N LEU A 13 4.66 1.07 31.38
CA LEU A 13 4.24 1.72 30.12
C LEU A 13 4.75 1.01 28.85
N ILE A 14 5.78 0.17 28.96
CA ILE A 14 6.35 -0.60 27.84
C ILE A 14 5.68 -1.99 27.70
N SER A 15 4.91 -2.42 28.70
CA SER A 15 4.32 -3.77 28.74
C SER A 15 2.91 -3.86 28.12
N ILE A 16 2.45 -2.81 27.45
CA ILE A 16 1.18 -2.80 26.69
C ILE A 16 1.52 -3.01 25.20
N ILE A 17 2.16 -4.14 24.89
CA ILE A 17 2.26 -4.63 23.51
C ILE A 17 0.99 -5.45 23.27
N SER A 18 -0.12 -4.74 23.12
CA SER A 18 -1.40 -5.30 22.67
C SER A 18 -1.21 -5.82 21.24
N GLY A 19 -1.76 -7.01 20.97
CA GLY A 19 -1.64 -7.73 19.70
C GLY A 19 -1.81 -6.83 18.48
N ASN A 20 -0.89 -6.98 17.53
CA ASN A 20 -0.86 -6.20 16.30
C ASN A 20 -2.14 -6.45 15.50
N ALA A 21 -2.91 -5.38 15.29
CA ALA A 21 -4.04 -5.33 14.39
C ALA A 21 -3.61 -5.59 12.94
N GLN A 22 -4.55 -6.08 12.13
CA GLN A 22 -4.38 -6.29 10.69
C GLN A 22 -3.79 -5.04 10.01
N GLN A 23 -2.75 -5.24 9.22
CA GLN A 23 -2.08 -4.21 8.44
C GLN A 23 -2.38 -4.44 6.97
N ASP A 24 -2.83 -3.41 6.26
CA ASP A 24 -2.97 -3.48 4.80
C ASP A 24 -1.65 -3.90 4.15
N PRO A 25 -1.70 -4.62 3.01
CA PRO A 25 -0.52 -5.03 2.26
C PRO A 25 0.45 -3.86 2.05
N GLN A 26 1.73 -4.11 2.32
CA GLN A 26 2.80 -3.15 2.16
C GLN A 26 3.46 -3.34 0.80
N TYR A 27 3.78 -2.22 0.13
CA TYR A 27 4.40 -2.23 -1.19
C TYR A 27 5.76 -1.53 -1.13
N THR A 28 6.80 -2.16 -1.64
CA THR A 28 8.13 -1.53 -1.74
C THR A 28 8.15 -0.55 -2.90
N GLN A 29 7.56 -0.93 -4.02
CA GLN A 29 7.46 -0.11 -5.22
C GLN A 29 6.16 0.72 -5.25
N TYR A 30 5.75 1.28 -4.10
CA TYR A 30 4.52 2.05 -3.99
C TYR A 30 4.42 3.22 -4.99
N MET A 31 5.56 3.79 -5.38
CA MET A 31 5.66 4.89 -6.36
C MET A 31 5.28 4.47 -7.80
N TYR A 32 5.23 3.16 -8.07
CA TYR A 32 4.79 2.62 -9.35
C TYR A 32 3.32 2.20 -9.35
N ASN A 33 2.72 1.99 -8.17
CA ASN A 33 1.32 1.60 -8.02
C ASN A 33 0.53 2.55 -7.09
N THR A 34 0.70 3.86 -7.29
CA THR A 34 0.14 4.92 -6.43
C THR A 34 -1.39 4.88 -6.31
N GLN A 35 -2.11 4.35 -7.30
CA GLN A 35 -3.58 4.26 -7.31
C GLN A 35 -4.14 3.50 -6.09
N ILE A 36 -3.43 2.46 -5.62
CA ILE A 36 -3.84 1.69 -4.44
C ILE A 36 -3.86 2.57 -3.20
N ILE A 37 -2.87 3.45 -3.07
CA ILE A 37 -2.67 4.30 -1.89
C ILE A 37 -3.48 5.58 -1.98
N ASN A 38 -3.65 6.16 -3.17
CA ASN A 38 -4.34 7.43 -3.34
C ASN A 38 -5.28 7.40 -4.56
N PRO A 39 -6.62 7.41 -4.35
CA PRO A 39 -7.57 7.38 -5.46
C PRO A 39 -7.49 8.62 -6.37
N ALA A 40 -6.97 9.74 -5.86
CA ALA A 40 -6.80 10.97 -6.66
C ALA A 40 -5.71 10.83 -7.73
N TYR A 41 -4.91 9.76 -7.70
CA TYR A 41 -3.91 9.46 -8.72
C TYR A 41 -4.52 8.94 -10.04
N ALA A 42 -5.73 8.37 -10.01
CA ALA A 42 -6.34 7.76 -11.19
C ALA A 42 -6.36 8.72 -12.38
N GLY A 43 -5.92 8.26 -13.55
CA GLY A 43 -5.88 9.06 -14.77
C GLY A 43 -4.69 10.03 -14.90
N SER A 44 -3.89 10.23 -13.85
CA SER A 44 -2.77 11.19 -13.87
C SER A 44 -1.65 10.86 -14.87
N ARG A 45 -1.59 9.61 -15.36
CA ARG A 45 -0.58 9.13 -16.33
C ARG A 45 -0.89 9.49 -17.79
N GLU A 46 -2.02 10.16 -18.06
CA GLU A 46 -2.43 10.60 -19.41
C GLU A 46 -2.46 9.47 -20.46
N ALA A 47 -2.69 8.24 -19.99
CA ALA A 47 -2.75 7.03 -20.79
C ALA A 47 -3.63 6.00 -20.08
N LEU A 48 -4.15 5.04 -20.85
CA LEU A 48 -4.72 3.83 -20.27
C LEU A 48 -3.56 2.98 -19.71
N SER A 49 -3.46 2.89 -18.40
CA SER A 49 -2.37 2.24 -17.70
C SER A 49 -2.88 1.01 -16.95
N PHE A 50 -2.21 -0.12 -17.16
CA PHE A 50 -2.40 -1.36 -16.41
C PHE A 50 -1.17 -1.61 -15.53
N GLY A 51 -1.40 -2.08 -14.30
CA GLY A 51 -0.38 -2.51 -13.36
C GLY A 51 -0.65 -3.93 -12.89
N LEU A 52 0.40 -4.73 -12.81
CA LEU A 52 0.41 -6.05 -12.19
C LEU A 52 1.53 -6.06 -11.17
N LEU A 53 1.22 -6.45 -9.95
CA LEU A 53 2.19 -6.60 -8.87
C LEU A 53 2.00 -7.95 -8.19
N GLY A 54 3.08 -8.68 -7.99
CA GLY A 54 3.12 -9.88 -7.16
C GLY A 54 4.15 -9.70 -6.07
N ARG A 55 3.78 -9.98 -4.83
CA ARG A 55 4.65 -9.85 -3.67
C ARG A 55 4.60 -11.12 -2.82
N MET A 56 5.77 -11.62 -2.46
CA MET A 56 5.95 -12.70 -1.50
C MET A 56 6.73 -12.14 -0.33
N GLN A 57 6.08 -12.04 0.83
CA GLN A 57 6.71 -11.54 2.04
C GLN A 57 7.31 -12.68 2.83
N TRP A 58 8.39 -12.38 3.53
CA TRP A 58 9.07 -13.26 4.47
C TRP A 58 9.24 -14.70 3.95
N VAL A 59 9.95 -14.86 2.82
CA VAL A 59 10.17 -16.15 2.19
C VAL A 59 10.79 -17.12 3.20
N ASN A 60 10.33 -18.38 3.14
CA ASN A 60 10.59 -19.48 4.08
C ASN A 60 9.82 -19.43 5.42
N PHE A 61 8.99 -18.42 5.66
CA PHE A 61 8.09 -18.40 6.79
C PHE A 61 6.74 -19.03 6.42
N GLU A 62 6.27 -19.99 7.23
CA GLU A 62 5.00 -20.68 6.98
C GLU A 62 3.83 -19.73 7.22
N GLY A 63 2.88 -19.68 6.27
CA GLY A 63 1.75 -18.75 6.32
C GLY A 63 2.12 -17.29 6.03
N ALA A 64 3.33 -17.02 5.52
CA ALA A 64 3.75 -15.66 5.20
C ALA A 64 2.89 -14.99 4.13
N PRO A 65 2.74 -13.66 4.18
CA PRO A 65 1.89 -12.92 3.26
C PRO A 65 2.23 -13.12 1.78
N LYS A 66 1.22 -13.38 0.97
CA LYS A 66 1.32 -13.38 -0.50
C LYS A 66 0.26 -12.46 -1.07
N THR A 67 0.69 -11.44 -1.80
CA THR A 67 -0.19 -10.41 -2.33
C THR A 67 -0.11 -10.37 -3.85
N GLY A 68 -1.25 -10.43 -4.50
CA GLY A 68 -1.42 -10.13 -5.91
C GLY A 68 -2.20 -8.82 -6.08
N THR A 69 -1.76 -7.96 -6.99
CA THR A 69 -2.46 -6.72 -7.31
C THR A 69 -2.58 -6.54 -8.80
N PHE A 70 -3.79 -6.22 -9.24
CA PHE A 70 -4.08 -5.74 -10.57
C PHE A 70 -4.68 -4.34 -10.47
N THR A 71 -4.16 -3.39 -11.26
CA THR A 71 -4.71 -2.06 -11.41
C THR A 71 -4.92 -1.71 -12.86
N VAL A 72 -5.96 -0.93 -13.14
CA VAL A 72 -6.15 -0.26 -14.41
C VAL A 72 -6.67 1.14 -14.13
N ASN A 73 -6.12 2.16 -14.78
CA ASN A 73 -6.69 3.50 -14.76
C ASN A 73 -6.49 4.22 -16.08
N SER A 74 -7.37 5.19 -16.33
CA SER A 74 -7.35 6.00 -17.53
C SER A 74 -7.85 7.41 -17.20
N PRO A 75 -7.30 8.46 -17.86
CA PRO A 75 -8.02 9.71 -17.97
C PRO A 75 -9.31 9.48 -18.76
N ILE A 76 -10.35 10.22 -18.41
CA ILE A 76 -11.65 10.25 -19.08
C ILE A 76 -12.17 11.69 -19.13
N GLY A 77 -13.25 11.89 -19.90
CA GLY A 77 -13.86 13.20 -20.07
C GLY A 77 -13.26 13.99 -21.23
N LEU A 78 -14.02 14.95 -21.76
CA LEU A 78 -13.64 15.69 -22.97
C LEU A 78 -12.38 16.56 -22.79
N TYR A 79 -12.09 16.93 -21.54
CA TYR A 79 -10.93 17.75 -21.18
C TYR A 79 -9.89 16.96 -20.38
N ASP A 80 -10.05 15.63 -20.25
CA ASP A 80 -9.19 14.74 -19.45
C ASP A 80 -8.97 15.22 -18.01
N ASN A 81 -9.93 15.98 -17.49
CA ASN A 81 -9.96 16.47 -16.12
C ASN A 81 -10.60 15.48 -15.15
N MET A 82 -10.90 14.27 -15.62
CA MET A 82 -11.49 13.20 -14.83
C MET A 82 -10.63 11.96 -15.02
N GLY A 83 -10.56 11.11 -14.01
CA GLY A 83 -9.89 9.82 -14.09
C GLY A 83 -10.79 8.71 -13.54
N LEU A 84 -10.69 7.54 -14.14
CA LEU A 84 -11.29 6.32 -13.62
C LEU A 84 -10.22 5.27 -13.38
N GLY A 85 -10.33 4.58 -12.26
CA GLY A 85 -9.48 3.46 -11.90
C GLY A 85 -10.29 2.27 -11.42
N LEU A 86 -9.77 1.07 -11.62
CA LEU A 86 -10.20 -0.15 -10.98
C LEU A 86 -8.96 -0.82 -10.39
N SER A 87 -9.09 -1.42 -9.21
CA SER A 87 -8.06 -2.26 -8.64
C SER A 87 -8.64 -3.50 -7.99
N ILE A 88 -7.92 -4.61 -8.13
CA ILE A 88 -8.18 -5.87 -7.46
C ILE A 88 -6.92 -6.22 -6.67
N VAL A 89 -7.04 -6.35 -5.36
CA VAL A 89 -5.96 -6.79 -4.48
C VAL A 89 -6.42 -8.08 -3.84
N HIS A 90 -5.63 -9.14 -4.02
CA HIS A 90 -5.85 -10.42 -3.36
C HIS A 90 -4.67 -10.68 -2.44
N ASP A 91 -4.94 -10.89 -1.15
CA ASP A 91 -3.93 -11.08 -0.13
C ASP A 91 -4.21 -12.33 0.68
N GLU A 92 -3.19 -13.15 0.90
CA GLU A 92 -3.26 -14.37 1.71
C GLU A 92 -2.26 -14.24 2.87
N ILE A 93 -2.74 -14.32 4.11
CA ILE A 93 -1.92 -14.31 5.33
C ILE A 93 -2.38 -15.45 6.24
N GLY A 94 -1.57 -16.50 6.35
CA GLY A 94 -1.90 -17.68 7.14
C GLY A 94 -3.27 -18.29 6.77
N PRO A 95 -4.24 -18.34 7.71
CA PRO A 95 -5.58 -18.86 7.44
C PRO A 95 -6.52 -17.86 6.76
N ALA A 96 -6.16 -16.58 6.71
CA ALA A 96 -7.00 -15.50 6.22
C ALA A 96 -6.68 -15.18 4.76
N THR A 97 -7.72 -14.99 3.96
CA THR A 97 -7.61 -14.50 2.59
C THR A 97 -8.57 -13.33 2.39
N GLU A 98 -8.06 -12.24 1.84
CA GLU A 98 -8.80 -11.02 1.60
C GLU A 98 -8.76 -10.65 0.12
N THR A 99 -9.92 -10.34 -0.45
CA THR A 99 -10.03 -9.86 -1.83
C THR A 99 -10.73 -8.51 -1.86
N ASN A 100 -9.97 -7.47 -2.16
CA ASN A 100 -10.43 -6.10 -2.29
C ASN A 100 -10.66 -5.76 -3.76
N VAL A 101 -11.89 -5.37 -4.11
CA VAL A 101 -12.24 -4.88 -5.44
C VAL A 101 -12.74 -3.45 -5.30
N THR A 102 -11.99 -2.49 -5.84
CA THR A 102 -12.29 -1.06 -5.69
C THR A 102 -12.27 -0.33 -7.02
N ALA A 103 -13.17 0.63 -7.16
CA ALA A 103 -13.18 1.62 -8.22
C ALA A 103 -12.77 3.00 -7.67
N ASP A 104 -12.02 3.72 -8.47
CA ASP A 104 -11.53 5.06 -8.18
C ASP A 104 -12.11 6.05 -9.20
N TYR A 105 -12.54 7.20 -8.69
CA TYR A 105 -12.89 8.33 -9.52
C TYR A 105 -12.08 9.54 -9.07
N SER A 106 -11.42 10.21 -10.01
CA SER A 106 -10.69 11.44 -9.73
C SER A 106 -11.23 12.60 -10.57
N TYR A 107 -11.11 13.80 -10.02
CA TYR A 107 -11.39 15.05 -10.71
C TYR A 107 -10.22 16.02 -10.49
N SER A 108 -9.64 16.47 -11.59
CA SER A 108 -8.47 17.35 -11.64
C SER A 108 -8.85 18.79 -11.95
N ILE A 109 -8.17 19.73 -11.30
CA ILE A 109 -8.28 21.16 -11.52
C ILE A 109 -6.88 21.71 -11.80
N ASP A 110 -6.71 22.38 -12.92
CA ASP A 110 -5.50 23.13 -13.22
C ASP A 110 -5.40 24.33 -12.29
N VAL A 111 -4.39 24.34 -11.41
CA VAL A 111 -4.13 25.44 -10.47
C VAL A 111 -3.02 26.37 -10.98
N SER A 112 -2.28 25.96 -12.00
CA SER A 112 -1.26 26.76 -12.69
C SER A 112 -0.98 26.20 -14.09
N MET A 113 -0.10 26.83 -14.88
CA MET A 113 0.26 26.35 -16.23
C MET A 113 0.86 24.94 -16.27
N ASN A 114 1.44 24.47 -15.16
CA ASN A 114 2.15 23.19 -15.07
C ASN A 114 1.83 22.43 -13.77
N GLY A 115 0.71 22.76 -13.13
CA GLY A 115 0.34 22.24 -11.84
C GLY A 115 -1.14 21.90 -11.77
N GLU A 116 -1.43 20.67 -11.37
CA GLU A 116 -2.75 20.07 -11.33
C GLU A 116 -3.04 19.60 -9.91
N LEU A 117 -4.23 19.92 -9.40
CA LEU A 117 -4.75 19.42 -8.13
C LEU A 117 -5.93 18.49 -8.40
N SER A 118 -5.77 17.23 -8.02
CA SER A 118 -6.77 16.19 -8.17
C SER A 118 -7.40 15.82 -6.82
N PHE A 119 -8.71 15.59 -6.84
CA PHE A 119 -9.48 15.04 -5.75
C PHE A 119 -9.99 13.66 -6.16
N GLY A 120 -9.89 12.68 -5.27
CA GLY A 120 -10.23 11.29 -5.56
C GLY A 120 -11.22 10.72 -4.56
N LEU A 121 -12.12 9.89 -5.07
CA LEU A 121 -13.03 9.05 -4.31
C LEU A 121 -12.74 7.59 -4.63
N LYS A 122 -12.78 6.73 -3.62
CA LYS A 122 -12.64 5.27 -3.72
C LYS A 122 -13.93 4.63 -3.22
N ALA A 123 -14.42 3.63 -3.93
CA ALA A 123 -15.53 2.81 -3.47
C ALA A 123 -15.31 1.36 -3.89
N GLY A 124 -15.65 0.41 -3.03
CA GLY A 124 -15.43 -1.00 -3.32
C GLY A 124 -15.96 -1.94 -2.25
N LEU A 125 -15.52 -3.18 -2.37
CA LEU A 125 -15.90 -4.28 -1.49
C LEU A 125 -14.63 -5.05 -1.11
N ASN A 126 -14.45 -5.32 0.17
CA ASN A 126 -13.52 -6.32 0.69
C ASN A 126 -14.28 -7.61 0.98
N LEU A 127 -13.74 -8.74 0.56
CA LEU A 127 -14.25 -10.07 0.82
C LEU A 127 -13.23 -10.78 1.72
N LEU A 128 -13.61 -11.05 2.97
CA LEU A 128 -12.78 -11.75 3.94
C LEU A 128 -13.25 -13.19 4.10
N ASP A 129 -12.29 -14.10 3.95
CA ASP A 129 -12.42 -15.52 4.20
C ASP A 129 -11.38 -15.93 5.25
N VAL A 130 -11.78 -16.67 6.28
CA VAL A 130 -10.87 -17.18 7.31
C VAL A 130 -11.14 -18.65 7.56
N ASP A 131 -10.14 -19.47 7.24
CA ASP A 131 -10.18 -20.92 7.43
C ASP A 131 -9.49 -21.32 8.73
N PHE A 132 -10.28 -21.42 9.81
CA PHE A 132 -9.78 -21.80 11.12
C PHE A 132 -9.28 -23.24 11.19
N SER A 133 -9.63 -24.10 10.23
CA SER A 133 -9.10 -25.48 10.17
C SER A 133 -7.58 -25.52 9.94
N LYS A 134 -7.00 -24.43 9.42
CA LYS A 134 -5.55 -24.27 9.22
C LYS A 134 -4.83 -23.81 10.49
N LEU A 135 -5.55 -23.45 11.55
CA LEU A 135 -4.96 -23.02 12.81
C LEU A 135 -4.61 -24.21 13.70
N ASN A 136 -3.49 -24.11 14.41
CA ASN A 136 -3.19 -25.00 15.52
C ASN A 136 -3.92 -24.51 16.78
N ILE A 137 -5.17 -24.93 16.95
CA ILE A 137 -6.07 -24.44 18.01
C ILE A 137 -5.76 -25.18 19.32
N PHE A 138 -5.39 -24.46 20.38
CA PHE A 138 -5.08 -25.03 21.70
C PHE A 138 -6.27 -25.78 22.34
N ASN A 139 -7.48 -25.23 22.18
CA ASN A 139 -8.71 -25.87 22.60
C ASN A 139 -9.60 -26.14 21.37
N PRO A 140 -9.63 -27.39 20.84
CA PRO A 140 -10.44 -27.75 19.68
C PRO A 140 -11.95 -27.52 19.87
N ASN A 141 -12.42 -27.34 21.11
CA ASN A 141 -13.83 -27.05 21.42
C ASN A 141 -14.12 -25.56 21.62
N ASP A 142 -13.16 -24.66 21.37
CA ASP A 142 -13.37 -23.22 21.50
C ASP A 142 -14.44 -22.73 20.50
N PRO A 143 -15.60 -22.22 20.96
CA PRO A 143 -16.72 -21.84 20.11
C PRO A 143 -16.37 -20.74 19.09
N PHE A 144 -15.33 -19.93 19.33
CA PHE A 144 -14.92 -18.87 18.40
C PHE A 144 -14.22 -19.40 17.13
N PHE A 145 -13.65 -20.61 17.18
CA PHE A 145 -12.91 -21.21 16.08
C PHE A 145 -13.63 -22.41 15.45
N GLN A 146 -14.88 -22.69 15.85
CA GLN A 146 -15.64 -23.83 15.32
C GLN A 146 -16.22 -23.59 13.93
N ASN A 147 -16.46 -22.33 13.55
CA ASN A 147 -17.06 -21.97 12.26
C ASN A 147 -16.12 -21.03 11.51
N ASN A 148 -15.71 -21.44 10.31
CA ASN A 148 -14.95 -20.58 9.40
C ASN A 148 -15.74 -19.29 9.09
N VAL A 149 -15.00 -18.21 8.83
CA VAL A 149 -15.58 -17.01 8.24
C VAL A 149 -15.61 -17.22 6.74
N ASP A 150 -16.81 -17.34 6.17
CA ASP A 150 -17.00 -17.55 4.73
C ASP A 150 -17.54 -16.26 4.09
N ARG A 151 -16.72 -15.64 3.24
CA ARG A 151 -17.03 -14.51 2.36
C ARG A 151 -17.71 -13.35 3.06
N LYS A 152 -17.16 -12.91 4.20
CA LYS A 152 -17.63 -11.71 4.89
C LYS A 152 -17.39 -10.49 4.01
N LEU A 153 -18.48 -9.93 3.50
CA LEU A 153 -18.46 -8.76 2.61
C LEU A 153 -18.45 -7.47 3.44
N GLN A 154 -17.46 -6.63 3.17
CA GLN A 154 -17.23 -5.37 3.86
C GLN A 154 -17.19 -4.24 2.83
N PRO A 155 -18.05 -3.22 2.92
CA PRO A 155 -17.95 -2.07 2.03
C PRO A 155 -16.66 -1.29 2.31
N GLN A 156 -16.08 -0.73 1.27
CA GLN A 156 -14.92 0.16 1.36
C GLN A 156 -15.27 1.49 0.71
N ILE A 157 -15.02 2.59 1.42
CA ILE A 157 -15.19 3.95 0.89
C ILE A 157 -13.98 4.75 1.31
N GLY A 158 -13.34 5.46 0.40
CA GLY A 158 -12.14 6.24 0.68
C GLY A 158 -12.06 7.53 -0.11
N GLY A 159 -11.04 8.32 0.17
CA GLY A 159 -10.80 9.57 -0.54
C GLY A 159 -9.35 10.00 -0.47
N GLY A 160 -9.00 10.95 -1.33
CA GLY A 160 -7.65 11.49 -1.38
C GLY A 160 -7.55 12.79 -2.16
N MET A 161 -6.41 13.44 -1.98
CA MET A 161 -5.98 14.61 -2.74
C MET A 161 -4.59 14.33 -3.29
N TYR A 162 -4.33 14.82 -4.49
CA TYR A 162 -3.05 14.64 -5.17
C TYR A 162 -2.71 15.89 -5.97
N PHE A 163 -1.63 16.55 -5.60
CA PHE A 163 -1.08 17.67 -6.36
C PHE A 163 0.12 17.19 -7.15
N ASN A 164 0.19 17.56 -8.43
CA ASN A 164 1.30 17.18 -9.29
C ASN A 164 1.75 18.33 -10.20
N THR A 165 3.00 18.24 -10.65
CA THR A 165 3.58 19.03 -11.74
C THR A 165 4.36 18.07 -12.65
N ASP A 166 5.11 18.57 -13.63
CA ASP A 166 5.95 17.71 -14.48
C ASP A 166 7.00 16.88 -13.73
N ARG A 167 7.42 17.34 -12.53
CA ARG A 167 8.54 16.74 -11.78
C ARG A 167 8.25 16.44 -10.32
N PHE A 168 7.25 17.08 -9.75
CA PHE A 168 6.90 16.95 -8.34
C PHE A 168 5.52 16.35 -8.17
N TYR A 169 5.34 15.60 -7.09
CA TYR A 169 4.01 15.25 -6.59
C TYR A 169 3.97 15.21 -5.07
N ILE A 170 2.78 15.47 -4.53
CA ILE A 170 2.43 15.23 -3.13
C ILE A 170 0.98 14.78 -3.06
N GLY A 171 0.68 13.83 -2.20
CA GLY A 171 -0.67 13.33 -2.02
C GLY A 171 -0.95 12.95 -0.57
N ALA A 172 -2.21 13.11 -0.18
CA ALA A 172 -2.72 12.65 1.09
C ALA A 172 -4.01 11.88 0.86
N SER A 173 -4.21 10.77 1.56
CA SER A 173 -5.36 9.90 1.33
C SER A 173 -5.72 9.08 2.56
N VAL A 174 -6.98 8.67 2.57
CA VAL A 174 -7.55 7.65 3.46
C VAL A 174 -8.32 6.69 2.56
N PRO A 175 -7.71 5.57 2.12
CA PRO A 175 -8.32 4.64 1.18
C PRO A 175 -9.53 3.89 1.72
N ASN A 176 -9.66 3.78 3.04
CA ASN A 176 -10.83 3.22 3.70
C ASN A 176 -11.21 4.08 4.93
N PHE A 177 -12.38 4.72 4.87
CA PHE A 177 -13.00 5.49 5.94
C PHE A 177 -13.80 4.60 6.90
N LEU A 178 -14.11 3.37 6.51
CA LEU A 178 -15.00 2.49 7.24
C LEU A 178 -14.17 1.63 8.20
N ASN A 179 -14.49 1.74 9.49
CA ASN A 179 -13.94 0.85 10.50
C ASN A 179 -14.82 -0.40 10.56
N THR A 180 -14.35 -1.51 9.99
CA THR A 180 -15.10 -2.75 10.01
C THR A 180 -14.70 -3.58 11.22
N LYS A 181 -15.68 -3.96 12.07
CA LYS A 181 -15.46 -4.92 13.15
C LYS A 181 -15.44 -6.33 12.54
N HIS A 182 -14.31 -7.03 12.65
CA HIS A 182 -14.16 -8.37 12.07
C HIS A 182 -14.91 -9.45 12.86
N PHE A 183 -15.21 -9.20 14.14
CA PHE A 183 -15.97 -10.11 15.00
C PHE A 183 -17.30 -9.49 15.42
N ASP A 184 -18.39 -10.23 15.22
CA ASP A 184 -19.74 -9.82 15.61
C ASP A 184 -19.86 -9.76 17.13
N GLU A 185 -20.26 -8.60 17.65
CA GLU A 185 -20.54 -8.33 19.07
C GLU A 185 -21.93 -8.85 19.49
N SER A 186 -22.67 -9.49 18.58
CA SER A 186 -24.10 -9.77 18.72
C SER A 186 -24.44 -11.02 19.56
N SER A 187 -23.47 -11.71 20.15
CA SER A 187 -23.72 -12.94 20.90
C SER A 187 -23.44 -12.90 22.41
N LEU A 188 -23.11 -11.75 23.02
CA LEU A 188 -22.80 -11.72 24.46
C LEU A 188 -23.31 -10.48 25.18
N GLU A 189 -24.54 -10.55 25.69
CA GLU A 189 -24.85 -9.90 26.97
C GLU A 189 -23.95 -10.53 28.05
N GLY A 190 -22.93 -9.80 28.52
CA GLY A 190 -22.45 -9.99 29.89
C GLY A 190 -21.00 -10.45 30.14
N THR A 191 -20.05 -10.32 29.22
CA THR A 191 -18.61 -10.46 29.59
C THR A 191 -17.73 -9.41 28.90
N ASN A 192 -16.99 -8.65 29.71
CA ASN A 192 -16.02 -7.64 29.27
C ASN A 192 -14.71 -8.34 28.85
N GLU A 193 -14.64 -8.87 27.62
CA GLU A 193 -13.38 -9.31 27.04
C GLU A 193 -13.15 -8.66 25.66
N ASP A 194 -12.17 -7.75 25.62
CA ASP A 194 -11.74 -6.97 24.45
C ASP A 194 -11.01 -7.86 23.43
N GLY A 195 -11.76 -8.52 22.55
CA GLY A 195 -11.24 -9.32 21.45
C GLY A 195 -11.58 -8.79 20.04
N VAL A 196 -11.96 -7.52 19.91
CA VAL A 196 -12.45 -6.98 18.63
C VAL A 196 -11.29 -6.48 17.77
N ALA A 197 -10.95 -7.22 16.71
CA ALA A 197 -10.19 -6.68 15.58
C ALA A 197 -11.07 -5.63 14.86
N ILE A 198 -10.75 -4.36 15.10
CA ILE A 198 -11.36 -3.20 14.43
C ILE A 198 -10.39 -2.79 13.32
N GLU A 199 -10.85 -2.80 12.08
CA GLU A 199 -10.13 -2.14 10.98
C GLU A 199 -10.06 -0.65 11.28
N ARG A 200 -8.85 -0.07 11.29
CA ARG A 200 -8.62 1.33 11.69
C ARG A 200 -8.28 2.16 10.47
N LEU A 201 -8.64 3.44 10.53
CA LEU A 201 -8.29 4.41 9.48
C LEU A 201 -6.78 4.42 9.20
N HIS A 202 -6.44 4.13 7.95
CA HIS A 202 -5.10 4.21 7.40
C HIS A 202 -4.91 5.54 6.69
N TYR A 203 -4.12 6.44 7.29
CA TYR A 203 -3.76 7.71 6.69
C TYR A 203 -2.45 7.58 5.94
N PHE A 204 -2.45 7.99 4.68
CA PHE A 204 -1.27 7.99 3.83
C PHE A 204 -0.89 9.41 3.44
N LEU A 205 0.41 9.69 3.46
CA LEU A 205 1.02 10.87 2.88
C LEU A 205 2.17 10.43 1.99
N ILE A 206 2.17 10.84 0.73
CA ILE A 206 3.23 10.53 -0.23
C ILE A 206 3.79 11.82 -0.82
N ALA A 207 5.07 11.82 -1.14
CA ALA A 207 5.67 12.88 -1.95
C ALA A 207 6.85 12.35 -2.74
N GLY A 208 7.19 13.04 -3.84
CA GLY A 208 8.38 12.73 -4.61
C GLY A 208 8.74 13.84 -5.58
N TYR A 209 10.01 13.88 -5.97
CA TYR A 209 10.54 14.87 -6.91
C TYR A 209 11.53 14.23 -7.86
N VAL A 210 11.52 14.65 -9.12
CA VAL A 210 12.46 14.20 -10.15
C VAL A 210 13.51 15.27 -10.44
N PHE A 211 14.75 14.96 -10.06
CA PHE A 211 15.94 15.74 -10.39
C PHE A 211 16.58 15.21 -11.68
N ASN A 212 16.78 16.09 -12.66
CA ASN A 212 17.61 15.78 -13.82
C ASN A 212 19.06 16.10 -13.47
N LEU A 213 19.84 15.09 -13.09
CA LEU A 213 21.24 15.29 -12.68
C LEU A 213 22.13 15.57 -13.90
N ASN A 214 21.85 14.90 -15.01
CA ASN A 214 22.43 15.18 -16.33
C ASN A 214 21.49 14.66 -17.44
N GLN A 215 21.93 14.68 -18.70
CA GLN A 215 21.12 14.23 -19.85
C GLN A 215 20.73 12.75 -19.81
N ASN A 216 21.51 11.93 -19.08
CA ASN A 216 21.43 10.48 -19.07
C ASN A 216 21.10 9.91 -17.69
N LEU A 217 20.92 10.76 -16.68
CA LEU A 217 20.72 10.36 -15.29
C LEU A 217 19.67 11.25 -14.62
N LYS A 218 18.60 10.62 -14.16
CA LYS A 218 17.59 11.23 -13.31
C LYS A 218 17.56 10.57 -11.95
N LEU A 219 17.24 11.34 -10.92
CA LEU A 219 17.10 10.88 -9.54
C LEU A 219 15.68 11.22 -9.06
N LYS A 220 14.99 10.22 -8.52
CA LYS A 220 13.66 10.32 -7.91
C LYS A 220 13.71 9.87 -6.45
N PRO A 221 13.97 10.78 -5.50
CA PRO A 221 13.58 10.56 -4.12
C PRO A 221 12.05 10.54 -4.01
N ALA A 222 11.54 9.60 -3.23
CA ALA A 222 10.14 9.55 -2.86
C ALA A 222 10.00 9.10 -1.40
N THR A 223 8.93 9.53 -0.77
CA THR A 223 8.60 9.14 0.60
C THR A 223 7.14 8.76 0.74
N LEU A 224 6.85 7.88 1.69
CA LEU A 224 5.51 7.50 2.12
C LEU A 224 5.48 7.47 3.64
N PHE A 225 4.51 8.15 4.23
CA PHE A 225 4.17 8.01 5.64
C PHE A 225 2.81 7.32 5.73
N LYS A 226 2.73 6.31 6.59
CA LYS A 226 1.51 5.58 6.92
C LYS A 226 1.27 5.71 8.42
N ALA A 227 0.13 6.30 8.79
CA ALA A 227 -0.28 6.46 10.18
C ALA A 227 -1.59 5.70 10.42
N VAL A 228 -1.63 4.91 11.49
CA VAL A 228 -2.79 4.12 11.91
C VAL A 228 -2.94 4.29 13.41
N SER A 229 -4.15 4.54 13.88
CA SER A 229 -4.39 4.68 15.31
C SER A 229 -3.97 3.40 16.05
N GLY A 230 -3.11 3.52 17.08
CA GLY A 230 -2.64 2.38 17.88
C GLY A 230 -1.57 1.49 17.21
N SER A 231 -1.02 1.89 16.07
CA SER A 231 0.19 1.29 15.49
C SER A 231 1.33 2.30 15.54
N PRO A 232 2.60 1.87 15.63
CA PRO A 232 3.74 2.73 15.34
C PRO A 232 3.60 3.39 13.96
N LEU A 233 4.07 4.64 13.85
CA LEU A 233 4.16 5.35 12.58
C LEU A 233 5.11 4.58 11.65
N GLN A 234 4.69 4.37 10.40
CA GLN A 234 5.54 3.80 9.36
C GLN A 234 5.99 4.90 8.41
N TRP A 235 7.29 4.89 8.09
CA TRP A 235 7.91 5.83 7.17
C TRP A 235 8.82 5.09 6.19
N ASP A 236 8.51 5.23 4.90
CA ASP A 236 9.32 4.76 3.79
C ASP A 236 10.01 5.95 3.12
N LEU A 237 11.31 5.79 2.88
CA LEU A 237 12.12 6.67 2.05
C LEU A 237 12.75 5.84 0.95
N SER A 238 12.63 6.30 -0.28
CA SER A 238 13.21 5.66 -1.46
C SER A 238 13.98 6.66 -2.31
N ALA A 239 15.00 6.16 -3.00
CA ALA A 239 15.74 6.91 -4.02
C ALA A 239 15.96 6.01 -5.23
N ASN A 240 15.43 6.42 -6.39
CA ASN A 240 15.54 5.71 -7.65
C ASN A 240 16.35 6.53 -8.65
N PHE A 241 17.32 5.89 -9.31
CA PHE A 241 18.19 6.47 -10.33
C PHE A 241 17.85 5.87 -11.68
N LEU A 242 17.38 6.67 -12.62
CA LEU A 242 17.11 6.26 -13.99
C LEU A 242 18.29 6.62 -14.89
N PHE A 243 18.87 5.61 -15.51
CA PHE A 243 19.96 5.70 -16.47
C PHE A 243 19.43 5.55 -17.90
N ASN A 244 19.76 6.51 -18.76
CA ASN A 244 19.46 6.52 -20.20
C ASN A 244 17.98 6.24 -20.53
N GLU A 245 17.04 6.69 -19.68
CA GLU A 245 15.60 6.41 -19.80
C GLU A 245 15.24 4.91 -19.87
N LYS A 246 16.14 4.01 -19.49
CA LYS A 246 15.97 2.57 -19.66
C LYS A 246 16.11 1.76 -18.39
N PHE A 247 17.13 2.05 -17.59
CA PHE A 247 17.48 1.22 -16.45
C PHE A 247 17.33 2.00 -15.16
N THR A 248 16.54 1.49 -14.22
CA THR A 248 16.36 2.08 -12.90
C THR A 248 17.09 1.25 -11.87
N VAL A 249 17.88 1.89 -11.02
CA VAL A 249 18.43 1.29 -9.79
C VAL A 249 17.95 2.12 -8.63
N GLY A 250 17.41 1.48 -7.62
CA GLY A 250 16.92 2.18 -6.44
C GLY A 250 17.25 1.46 -5.15
N ALA A 251 17.16 2.22 -4.08
CA ALA A 251 17.18 1.70 -2.73
C ALA A 251 16.06 2.35 -1.93
N SER A 252 15.56 1.62 -0.94
CA SER A 252 14.61 2.15 0.03
C SER A 252 14.95 1.72 1.44
N TYR A 253 14.52 2.54 2.38
CA TYR A 253 14.58 2.26 3.80
C TYR A 253 13.19 2.50 4.39
N ARG A 254 12.62 1.42 4.93
CA ARG A 254 11.39 1.45 5.72
C ARG A 254 11.77 1.44 7.18
N TRP A 255 11.45 2.53 7.87
CA TRP A 255 11.83 2.72 9.26
C TRP A 255 11.31 1.56 10.12
N SER A 256 12.25 0.88 10.80
CA SER A 256 11.98 -0.22 11.73
C SER A 256 11.29 -1.41 11.07
N ALA A 257 11.47 -1.58 9.75
CA ALA A 257 11.04 -2.80 9.07
C ALA A 257 12.11 -3.35 8.12
N SER A 258 12.54 -2.61 7.09
CA SER A 258 13.40 -3.18 6.05
C SER A 258 14.31 -2.19 5.33
N VAL A 259 15.36 -2.74 4.71
CA VAL A 259 16.19 -2.08 3.69
C VAL A 259 15.94 -2.81 2.38
N SER A 260 15.67 -2.09 1.30
CA SER A 260 15.34 -2.70 0.01
C SER A 260 16.26 -2.26 -1.11
N ALA A 261 16.49 -3.18 -2.04
CA ALA A 261 17.08 -2.90 -3.34
C ALA A 261 15.99 -2.99 -4.41
N MET A 262 16.02 -2.08 -5.38
CA MET A 262 15.07 -2.03 -6.50
C MET A 262 15.82 -1.98 -7.83
N LEU A 263 15.29 -2.71 -8.81
CA LEU A 263 15.74 -2.69 -10.20
C LEU A 263 14.53 -2.46 -11.09
N GLY A 264 14.70 -1.65 -12.12
CA GLY A 264 13.65 -1.38 -13.10
C GLY A 264 14.21 -1.39 -14.51
N PHE A 265 13.38 -1.79 -15.46
CA PHE A 265 13.74 -1.81 -16.88
C PHE A 265 12.56 -1.35 -17.74
N GLN A 266 12.76 -0.24 -18.44
CA GLN A 266 11.83 0.27 -19.45
C GLN A 266 12.10 -0.47 -20.76
N VAL A 267 11.33 -1.54 -21.00
CA VAL A 267 11.47 -2.42 -22.19
C VAL A 267 11.13 -1.65 -23.47
N SER A 268 10.09 -0.83 -23.41
CA SER A 268 9.64 0.06 -24.47
C SER A 268 8.93 1.25 -23.82
N ASP A 269 8.53 2.27 -24.58
CA ASP A 269 7.79 3.40 -24.00
C ASP A 269 6.53 2.95 -23.26
N SER A 270 5.90 1.83 -23.66
CA SER A 270 4.66 1.31 -23.07
C SER A 270 4.86 0.26 -21.98
N ILE A 271 6.05 -0.33 -21.84
CA ILE A 271 6.26 -1.50 -20.96
C ILE A 271 7.39 -1.21 -19.98
N PHE A 272 7.07 -1.31 -18.68
CA PHE A 272 8.03 -1.21 -17.60
C PHE A 272 7.98 -2.46 -16.71
N LEU A 273 9.15 -2.98 -16.39
CA LEU A 273 9.35 -4.07 -15.44
C LEU A 273 10.07 -3.52 -14.21
N GLY A 274 9.59 -3.88 -13.03
CA GLY A 274 10.19 -3.54 -11.74
C GLY A 274 10.38 -4.79 -10.90
N MET A 275 11.48 -4.84 -10.16
CA MET A 275 11.79 -5.88 -9.19
C MET A 275 12.31 -5.22 -7.93
N ALA A 276 11.88 -5.72 -6.77
CA ALA A 276 12.42 -5.31 -5.49
C ALA A 276 12.69 -6.52 -4.61
N TYR A 277 13.72 -6.37 -3.78
CA TYR A 277 14.06 -7.29 -2.71
C TYR A 277 14.15 -6.49 -1.42
N ASP A 278 13.39 -6.92 -0.40
CA ASP A 278 13.47 -6.35 0.94
C ASP A 278 14.23 -7.29 1.85
N TYR A 279 15.30 -6.75 2.44
CA TYR A 279 15.97 -7.36 3.57
C TYR A 279 15.34 -6.82 4.86
N GLU A 280 14.75 -7.71 5.65
CA GLU A 280 14.12 -7.35 6.91
C GLU A 280 15.20 -6.91 7.92
N SER A 281 14.95 -5.83 8.65
CA SER A 281 15.83 -5.28 9.70
C SER A 281 15.35 -5.60 11.11
N THR A 282 14.28 -6.40 11.21
CA THR A 282 13.60 -6.80 12.44
C THR A 282 14.00 -8.22 12.84
N GLU A 283 13.56 -8.69 14.01
CA GLU A 283 13.84 -10.06 14.48
C GLU A 283 13.36 -11.16 13.53
N ILE A 284 12.42 -10.84 12.62
CA ILE A 284 11.94 -11.71 11.54
C ILE A 284 13.07 -12.10 10.57
N GLU A 285 14.12 -11.27 10.44
CA GLU A 285 15.29 -11.56 9.60
C GLU A 285 15.91 -12.93 9.90
N SER A 286 16.00 -13.30 11.18
CA SER A 286 16.59 -14.57 11.59
C SER A 286 15.77 -15.81 11.18
N PHE A 287 14.54 -15.61 10.71
CA PHE A 287 13.59 -16.65 10.32
C PHE A 287 13.09 -16.51 8.88
N SER A 288 13.67 -15.59 8.09
CA SER A 288 13.22 -15.30 6.73
C SER A 288 14.36 -14.95 5.78
N ASP A 289 14.23 -15.39 4.53
CA ASP A 289 15.15 -15.03 3.44
C ASP A 289 14.84 -13.65 2.81
N GLY A 290 13.96 -12.85 3.44
CA GLY A 290 13.50 -11.54 2.96
C GLY A 290 12.23 -11.61 2.13
N SER A 291 11.88 -10.50 1.48
CA SER A 291 10.66 -10.35 0.69
C SER A 291 10.97 -10.01 -0.77
N TYR A 292 10.20 -10.54 -1.72
CA TYR A 292 10.38 -10.29 -3.15
C TYR A 292 9.12 -9.63 -3.73
N GLU A 293 9.32 -8.67 -4.61
CA GLU A 293 8.23 -7.97 -5.29
C GLU A 293 8.53 -7.81 -6.78
N LEU A 294 7.58 -8.19 -7.61
CA LEU A 294 7.63 -8.02 -9.06
C LEU A 294 6.52 -7.07 -9.49
N PHE A 295 6.86 -6.09 -10.32
CA PHE A 295 5.92 -5.14 -10.88
C PHE A 295 6.03 -5.11 -12.39
N LEU A 296 4.89 -4.99 -13.06
CA LEU A 296 4.79 -4.90 -14.49
C LEU A 296 3.72 -3.86 -14.85
N ARG A 297 4.11 -2.88 -15.67
CA ARG A 297 3.21 -1.83 -16.15
C ARG A 297 3.11 -1.89 -17.67
N PHE A 298 1.88 -1.75 -18.15
CA PHE A 298 1.56 -1.60 -19.58
C PHE A 298 0.76 -0.32 -19.81
N GLU A 299 1.08 0.40 -20.88
CA GLU A 299 0.38 1.64 -21.24
C GLU A 299 -0.05 1.63 -22.71
N PHE A 300 -1.33 1.96 -22.93
CA PHE A 300 -1.95 2.10 -24.23
C PHE A 300 -2.57 3.50 -24.38
N PHE A 301 -2.83 3.90 -25.62
CA PHE A 301 -3.52 5.16 -25.97
C PHE A 301 -2.93 6.40 -25.29
N LYS A 302 -1.60 6.55 -25.37
CA LYS A 302 -0.90 7.72 -24.84
C LYS A 302 -1.34 8.97 -25.60
N LYS A 303 -1.80 10.00 -24.88
CA LYS A 303 -2.36 11.22 -25.48
C LYS A 303 -1.31 12.09 -26.20
N SER A 304 -0.01 11.81 -26.08
CA SER A 304 1.02 12.70 -26.64
C SER A 304 2.28 11.98 -27.14
N ASP A 305 2.85 12.51 -28.22
CA ASP A 305 4.28 12.35 -28.60
C ASP A 305 5.22 13.05 -27.59
N ARG A 306 4.69 13.73 -26.57
CA ARG A 306 5.47 14.20 -25.43
C ARG A 306 5.97 13.00 -24.65
N ILE A 307 7.28 13.02 -24.43
CA ILE A 307 7.99 12.17 -23.47
C ILE A 307 7.15 12.05 -22.19
N LEU A 308 6.92 10.81 -21.73
CA LEU A 308 6.32 10.49 -20.43
C LEU A 308 6.73 11.53 -19.38
N THR A 309 5.75 12.18 -18.74
CA THR A 309 5.99 13.24 -17.77
C THR A 309 7.06 12.80 -16.77
N PRO A 310 8.18 13.54 -16.60
CA PRO A 310 9.37 13.05 -15.91
C PRO A 310 9.08 12.44 -14.54
N ARG A 311 8.07 12.90 -13.80
CA ARG A 311 7.63 12.33 -12.52
C ARG A 311 7.37 10.81 -12.51
N PHE A 312 7.12 10.19 -13.67
CA PHE A 312 6.54 8.85 -13.77
C PHE A 312 7.52 7.68 -14.00
N PHE A 313 8.81 7.94 -14.13
CA PHE A 313 9.82 6.86 -14.14
C PHE A 313 10.02 6.24 -12.75
#